data_AF-A0A4U5LXS6-F1
#
_entry.id   AF-A0A4U5LXS6-F1
#
_cell.length_a   1.000
_cell.length_b   1.000
_cell.length_c   1.000
_cell.angle_alpha   90.00
_cell.angle_beta   90.00
_cell.angle_gamma   90.00
#
_symmetry.space_group_name_H-M   'P 1'
#
loop_
_entity.id
_entity.type
_entity.pdbx_description
1 polymer ?
#
loop_
_entity_poly.entity_id
_entity_poly.type
_entity_poly.pdbx_seq_one_letter_code
_entity_poly.pdbx_strand_id
1 'polypeptide(L)'
;MFNYEIFPRDFKAKESMSRSVRLESGTGDGEYLRKLRQELNTALGEFTADLIVYNAGTDSLRGDPLGCLSLSAKGIIERDEIVFELARENCTPIVMVTSGGYLPASAQVIADSILNLHTKKLIQPPK
;
A
#
# COMPACT_ATOMS: atom_id res chain seq x y z
N MET A 1 -0.16 -3.07 6.43
CA MET A 1 -1.17 -4.14 6.24
C MET A 1 -0.44 -5.37 5.75
N PHE A 2 -0.80 -6.58 6.19
CA PHE A 2 -0.09 -7.79 5.79
C PHE A 2 -0.99 -9.03 5.93
N ASN A 3 -0.69 -10.07 5.15
CA ASN A 3 -1.28 -11.39 5.37
C ASN A 3 -0.67 -12.00 6.64
N TYR A 4 -1.48 -12.20 7.68
CA TYR A 4 -0.95 -12.64 8.98
C TYR A 4 -0.62 -14.13 9.02
N GLU A 5 -1.14 -14.94 8.11
CA GLU A 5 -0.94 -16.39 8.08
C GLU A 5 0.47 -16.76 7.61
N ILE A 6 1.10 -15.89 6.82
CA ILE A 6 2.44 -16.07 6.24
C ILE A 6 3.49 -15.12 6.82
N PHE A 7 3.13 -14.32 7.83
CA PHE A 7 4.05 -13.38 8.46
C PHE A 7 5.28 -14.13 9.04
N PRO A 8 6.52 -13.64 8.86
CA PRO A 8 7.76 -14.41 9.07
C PRO A 8 8.11 -14.80 10.53
N ARG A 9 7.14 -14.86 11.45
CA ARG A 9 7.33 -15.12 12.89
C ARG A 9 8.43 -14.23 13.51
N ASP A 10 8.68 -13.07 12.91
CA ASP A 10 9.63 -12.09 13.41
C ASP A 10 8.97 -11.29 14.54
N PHE A 11 9.23 -11.72 15.78
CA PHE A 11 8.65 -11.11 16.97
C PHE A 11 9.18 -9.70 17.21
N LYS A 12 10.44 -9.41 16.85
CA LYS A 12 11.02 -8.07 17.02
C LYS A 12 10.35 -7.08 16.07
N ALA A 13 10.20 -7.45 14.81
CA ALA A 13 9.47 -6.63 13.85
C ALA A 13 8.03 -6.38 14.32
N LYS A 14 7.35 -7.43 14.80
CA LYS A 14 5.97 -7.33 15.30
C LYS A 14 5.84 -6.37 16.48
N GLU A 15 6.76 -6.39 17.45
CA GLU A 15 6.74 -5.48 18.60
C GLU A 15 6.97 -4.02 18.21
N SER A 16 7.68 -3.77 17.11
CA SER A 16 7.93 -2.40 16.61
C SER A 16 6.76 -1.80 15.81
N MET A 17 5.70 -2.56 15.55
CA MET A 17 4.55 -2.09 14.77
C MET A 17 3.50 -1.41 15.66
N SER A 18 3.45 -0.08 15.63
CA SER A 18 2.39 0.69 16.32
C SER A 18 0.98 0.38 15.80
N ARG A 19 0.85 -0.01 14.53
CA ARG A 19 -0.43 -0.41 13.91
C ARG A 19 -0.28 -1.69 13.10
N SER A 20 -0.99 -2.73 13.52
CA SER A 20 -0.96 -4.06 12.90
C SER A 20 -2.29 -4.41 12.23
N VAL A 21 -2.43 -4.03 10.96
CA VAL A 21 -3.63 -4.36 10.16
C VAL A 21 -3.45 -5.73 9.51
N ARG A 22 -4.12 -6.73 10.09
CA ARG A 22 -4.08 -8.13 9.68
C ARG A 22 -5.12 -8.41 8.59
N LEU A 23 -4.70 -9.14 7.56
CA LEU A 23 -5.51 -9.61 6.45
C LEU A 23 -5.43 -11.14 6.35
N GLU A 24 -6.51 -11.77 5.89
CA GLU A 24 -6.58 -13.20 5.64
C GLU A 24 -6.06 -13.53 4.24
N SER A 25 -5.64 -14.78 4.05
CA SER A 25 -5.28 -15.24 2.72
C SER A 25 -6.45 -15.09 1.76
N GLY A 26 -6.17 -14.59 0.56
CA GLY A 26 -7.18 -14.36 -0.47
C GLY A 26 -8.02 -13.10 -0.29
N THR A 27 -7.73 -12.22 0.69
CA THR A 27 -8.37 -10.89 0.76
C THR A 27 -8.24 -10.17 -0.59
N GLY A 28 -9.39 -9.73 -1.12
CA GLY A 28 -9.50 -9.04 -2.40
C GLY A 28 -9.61 -7.52 -2.28
N ASP A 29 -9.75 -6.86 -3.43
CA ASP A 29 -9.73 -5.40 -3.58
C ASP A 29 -10.63 -4.66 -2.57
N GLY A 30 -11.92 -5.02 -2.49
CA GLY A 30 -12.89 -4.25 -1.69
C GLY A 30 -12.55 -4.22 -0.19
N GLU A 31 -12.21 -5.37 0.39
CA GLU A 31 -11.82 -5.43 1.81
C GLU A 31 -10.48 -4.73 2.04
N TYR A 32 -9.49 -4.98 1.17
CA TYR A 32 -8.17 -4.38 1.28
C TYR A 32 -8.25 -2.86 1.25
N LEU A 33 -8.87 -2.29 0.21
CA LEU A 33 -8.94 -0.85 -0.02
C LEU A 33 -9.76 -0.14 1.07
N ARG A 34 -10.84 -0.76 1.54
CA ARG A 34 -11.63 -0.25 2.67
C ARG A 34 -10.78 -0.17 3.95
N LYS A 35 -10.08 -1.25 4.31
CA LYS A 35 -9.21 -1.27 5.49
C LYS A 35 -8.05 -0.27 5.34
N LEU A 36 -7.44 -0.19 4.17
CA LEU A 36 -6.37 0.76 3.88
C LEU A 36 -6.80 2.20 4.16
N ARG A 37 -7.91 2.64 3.55
CA ARG A 37 -8.40 4.01 3.70
C ARG A 37 -8.73 4.33 5.15
N GLN A 38 -9.41 3.42 5.85
CA GLN A 38 -9.78 3.59 7.27
C GLN A 38 -8.54 3.71 8.16
N GLU A 39 -7.61 2.77 8.04
CA GLU A 39 -6.46 2.64 8.94
C GLU A 39 -5.41 3.72 8.67
N LEU A 40 -5.17 4.08 7.40
CA LEU A 40 -4.24 5.15 7.04
C LEU A 40 -4.77 6.52 7.48
N ASN A 41 -6.06 6.79 7.28
CA ASN A 41 -6.66 8.05 7.76
C ASN A 41 -6.58 8.17 9.29
N THR A 42 -6.76 7.07 10.02
CA THR A 42 -6.59 7.06 11.48
C THR A 42 -5.14 7.32 11.87
N ALA A 43 -4.17 6.63 11.23
CA ALA A 43 -2.75 6.81 11.50
C ALA A 43 -2.26 8.24 11.26
N LEU A 44 -2.70 8.88 10.17
CA LEU A 44 -2.33 10.28 9.86
C LEU A 44 -2.99 11.29 10.83
N GLY A 45 -4.09 10.90 11.49
CA GLY A 45 -4.72 11.72 12.53
C GLY A 45 -4.09 11.59 13.92
N GLU A 46 -3.21 10.61 14.15
CA GLU A 46 -2.60 10.35 15.46
C GLU A 46 -1.37 11.22 15.74
N PHE A 47 -0.67 11.67 14.70
CA PHE A 47 0.49 12.54 14.81
C PHE A 47 0.75 13.28 13.49
N THR A 48 1.46 14.40 13.56
CA THR A 48 1.91 15.13 12.37
C THR A 48 3.21 14.51 11.88
N ALA A 49 3.18 13.86 10.72
CA ALA A 49 4.35 13.30 10.08
C ALA A 49 5.05 14.34 9.19
N ASP A 50 6.38 14.42 9.26
CA ASP A 50 7.17 15.27 8.34
C ASP A 50 7.43 14.58 6.98
N LEU A 51 7.35 13.25 6.94
CA LEU A 51 7.58 12.43 5.75
C LEU A 51 6.85 11.09 5.86
N ILE A 52 6.25 10.65 4.76
CA ILE A 52 5.73 9.29 4.59
C ILE A 52 6.69 8.49 3.70
N VAL A 53 7.19 7.37 4.20
CA VAL A 53 7.88 6.36 3.39
C VAL A 53 6.91 5.25 3.07
N TYR A 54 6.45 5.19 1.82
CA TYR A 54 5.48 4.21 1.37
C TYR A 54 6.17 3.00 0.70
N ASN A 55 6.20 1.89 1.42
CA ASN A 55 6.74 0.60 0.94
C ASN A 55 5.71 -0.12 0.05
N ALA A 56 5.75 0.15 -1.26
CA ALA A 56 4.74 -0.24 -2.24
C ALA A 56 5.08 -1.58 -2.93
N GLY A 57 5.03 -2.68 -2.18
CA GLY A 57 5.14 -4.03 -2.75
C GLY A 57 3.96 -4.39 -3.65
N THR A 58 4.14 -5.30 -4.59
CA THR A 58 3.09 -5.91 -5.43
C THR A 58 2.89 -7.40 -5.14
N ASP A 59 3.52 -7.94 -4.10
CA ASP A 59 3.29 -9.32 -3.63
C ASP A 59 1.85 -9.58 -3.16
N SER A 60 1.06 -8.54 -2.92
CA SER A 60 -0.38 -8.65 -2.69
C SER A 60 -1.21 -8.93 -3.96
N LEU A 61 -0.59 -8.89 -5.16
CA LEU A 61 -1.25 -9.14 -6.44
C LEU A 61 -1.70 -10.60 -6.53
N ARG A 62 -2.91 -10.82 -7.05
CA ARG A 62 -3.48 -12.16 -7.24
C ARG A 62 -2.55 -13.03 -8.06
N GLY A 63 -2.23 -14.20 -7.50
CA GLY A 63 -1.36 -15.19 -8.11
C GLY A 63 0.12 -15.04 -7.73
N ASP A 64 0.49 -14.01 -6.96
CA ASP A 64 1.84 -13.91 -6.42
C ASP A 64 2.14 -15.12 -5.52
N PRO A 65 3.31 -15.78 -5.69
CA PRO A 65 3.62 -17.02 -4.99
C PRO A 65 3.92 -16.82 -3.50
N LEU A 66 4.17 -15.60 -3.04
CA LEU A 66 4.62 -15.33 -1.67
C LEU A 66 3.60 -14.56 -0.84
N GLY A 67 2.85 -13.60 -1.40
CA GLY A 67 1.98 -12.74 -0.58
C GLY A 67 0.60 -13.32 -0.23
N CYS A 68 0.11 -14.30 -1.00
CA CYS A 68 -1.17 -15.02 -0.76
C CYS A 68 -2.40 -14.11 -0.57
N LEU A 69 -2.40 -12.91 -1.15
CA LEU A 69 -3.58 -12.03 -1.27
C LEU A 69 -4.15 -12.09 -2.69
N SER A 70 -5.33 -11.50 -2.91
CA SER A 70 -6.06 -11.60 -4.18
C SER A 70 -6.37 -10.25 -4.82
N LEU A 71 -5.49 -9.25 -4.67
CA LEU A 71 -5.72 -7.96 -5.32
C LEU A 71 -5.63 -8.09 -6.84
N SER A 72 -6.48 -7.37 -7.55
CA SER A 72 -6.32 -7.17 -8.99
C SER A 72 -5.24 -6.12 -9.28
N ALA A 73 -4.76 -6.06 -10.52
CA ALA A 73 -3.88 -4.96 -10.96
C ALA A 73 -4.54 -3.58 -10.72
N LYS A 74 -5.84 -3.47 -10.99
CA LYS A 74 -6.62 -2.26 -10.69
C LYS A 74 -6.64 -1.96 -9.19
N GLY A 75 -6.79 -2.98 -8.34
CA GLY A 75 -6.75 -2.83 -6.89
C GLY A 75 -5.40 -2.31 -6.38
N ILE A 76 -4.28 -2.74 -6.99
CA ILE A 76 -2.94 -2.21 -6.66
C ILE A 76 -2.82 -0.73 -7.05
N ILE A 77 -3.28 -0.36 -8.26
CA ILE A 77 -3.27 1.03 -8.73
C ILE A 77 -4.13 1.91 -7.82
N GLU A 78 -5.33 1.44 -7.45
CA GLU A 78 -6.24 2.16 -6.56
C GLU A 78 -5.68 2.27 -5.14
N ARG A 79 -4.99 1.24 -4.64
CA ARG A 79 -4.27 1.29 -3.37
C ARG A 79 -3.26 2.43 -3.36
N ASP A 80 -2.41 2.49 -4.37
CA ASP A 80 -1.37 3.52 -4.46
C ASP A 80 -2.00 4.92 -4.61
N GLU A 81 -3.09 5.05 -5.37
CA GLU A 81 -3.89 6.29 -5.46
C GLU A 81 -4.37 6.74 -4.08
N ILE A 82 -5.01 5.86 -3.29
CA ILE A 82 -5.51 6.18 -1.94
C ILE A 82 -4.38 6.70 -1.04
N VAL A 83 -3.20 6.08 -1.09
CA VAL A 83 -2.07 6.46 -0.25
C VAL A 83 -1.59 7.87 -0.59
N PHE A 84 -1.44 8.18 -1.88
CA PHE A 84 -1.01 9.50 -2.33
C PHE A 84 -2.10 10.58 -2.14
N GLU A 85 -3.38 10.23 -2.31
CA GLU A 85 -4.49 11.12 -1.98
C GLU A 85 -4.44 11.55 -0.52
N LEU A 86 -4.36 10.59 0.40
CA LEU A 86 -4.34 10.86 1.84
C LEU A 86 -3.08 11.60 2.27
N ALA A 87 -1.92 11.30 1.68
CA ALA A 87 -0.69 12.06 1.92
C ALA A 87 -0.84 13.53 1.50
N ARG A 88 -1.42 13.79 0.31
CA ARG A 88 -1.67 15.15 -0.18
C ARG A 88 -2.69 15.90 0.66
N GLU A 89 -3.78 15.25 1.05
CA GLU A 89 -4.81 15.83 1.93
C GLU A 89 -4.25 16.23 3.29
N ASN A 90 -3.28 15.46 3.81
CA ASN A 90 -2.57 15.76 5.06
C ASN A 90 -1.33 16.65 4.85
N CYS A 91 -1.14 17.22 3.65
CA CYS A 91 0.01 18.07 3.31
C CYS A 91 1.37 17.46 3.68
N THR A 92 1.48 16.12 3.66
CA THR A 92 2.68 15.40 4.10
C THR A 92 3.48 14.94 2.88
N PRO A 93 4.77 15.32 2.77
CA PRO A 93 5.65 14.78 1.73
C PRO A 93 5.67 13.26 1.75
N ILE A 94 5.68 12.64 0.57
CA ILE A 94 5.67 11.18 0.43
C ILE A 94 6.74 10.72 -0.55
N VAL A 95 7.43 9.63 -0.19
CA VAL A 95 8.33 8.88 -1.06
C VAL A 95 7.82 7.46 -1.21
N MET A 96 7.65 7.01 -2.45
CA MET A 96 7.31 5.63 -2.78
C MET A 96 8.59 4.84 -3.05
N VAL A 97 8.72 3.68 -2.41
CA VAL A 97 9.78 2.71 -2.70
C VAL A 97 9.14 1.40 -3.15
N THR A 98 9.68 0.82 -4.22
CA THR A 98 9.24 -0.50 -4.69
C THR A 98 9.73 -1.59 -3.73
N SER A 99 8.92 -2.62 -3.51
CA SER A 99 9.24 -3.71 -2.59
C SER A 99 8.99 -5.07 -3.23
N GLY A 100 8.69 -6.10 -2.43
CA GLY A 100 8.34 -7.45 -2.89
C GLY A 100 7.27 -7.46 -3.99
N GLY A 101 7.22 -8.53 -4.77
CA GLY A 101 6.41 -8.64 -5.99
C GLY A 101 7.11 -9.54 -6.97
N TYR A 102 6.60 -10.76 -7.13
CA TYR A 102 7.35 -11.87 -7.70
C TYR A 102 6.69 -12.44 -8.96
N LEU A 103 5.74 -11.68 -9.53
CA LEU A 103 5.12 -11.98 -10.80
C LEU A 103 5.80 -11.20 -11.94
N PRO A 104 5.90 -11.77 -13.15
CA PRO A 104 6.36 -11.02 -14.33
C PRO A 104 5.53 -9.75 -14.61
N ALA A 105 4.26 -9.74 -14.20
CA ALA A 105 3.35 -8.61 -14.35
C ALA A 105 3.63 -7.44 -13.37
N SER A 106 4.40 -7.66 -12.30
CA SER A 106 4.62 -6.66 -11.23
C SER A 106 5.16 -5.34 -11.77
N ALA A 107 6.16 -5.38 -12.65
CA ALA A 107 6.75 -4.17 -13.23
C ALA A 107 5.73 -3.36 -14.05
N GLN A 108 4.86 -4.04 -14.81
CA GLN A 108 3.82 -3.37 -15.58
C GLN A 108 2.79 -2.70 -14.66
N VAL A 109 2.35 -3.39 -13.60
CA VAL A 109 1.38 -2.84 -12.63
C VAL A 109 1.94 -1.61 -11.92
N ILE A 110 3.24 -1.63 -11.58
CA ILE A 110 3.93 -0.45 -11.00
C ILE A 110 3.95 0.71 -12.00
N ALA A 111 4.30 0.45 -13.26
CA ALA A 111 4.30 1.48 -14.30
C ALA A 111 2.91 2.10 -14.50
N ASP A 112 1.87 1.27 -14.57
CA ASP A 112 0.48 1.71 -14.71
C ASP A 112 0.03 2.54 -13.50
N SER A 113 0.45 2.16 -12.29
CA SER A 113 0.20 2.91 -11.05
C SER A 113 0.83 4.30 -11.10
N ILE A 114 2.11 4.41 -11.49
CA ILE A 114 2.81 5.69 -11.61
C ILE A 114 2.14 6.58 -12.68
N LEU A 115 1.75 6.02 -13.82
CA LEU A 115 1.02 6.74 -14.86
C LEU A 115 -0.34 7.25 -14.37
N ASN A 116 -1.06 6.46 -13.56
CA ASN A 116 -2.30 6.88 -12.92
C ASN A 116 -2.07 8.07 -11.96
N LEU A 117 -1.09 7.95 -11.06
CA LEU A 117 -0.73 9.02 -10.12
C LEU A 117 -0.34 10.32 -10.85
N HIS A 118 0.43 10.20 -11.94
CA HIS A 118 0.77 11.34 -12.79
C HIS A 118 -0.47 11.98 -13.41
N THR A 119 -1.35 11.16 -14.00
CA THR A 119 -2.59 11.62 -14.66
C THR A 119 -3.54 12.32 -13.69
N LYS A 120 -3.62 11.82 -12.45
CA LYS A 120 -4.39 12.41 -11.34
C LYS A 120 -3.70 13.60 -10.67
N LYS A 121 -2.50 13.98 -11.12
CA LYS A 121 -1.68 15.08 -10.58
C LYS A 121 -1.39 14.90 -9.08
N LEU A 122 -1.16 13.66 -8.67
CA LEU A 122 -0.83 13.30 -7.28
C LEU A 122 0.67 13.33 -6.99
N ILE A 123 1.50 13.31 -8.04
CA ILE A 123 2.97 13.39 -7.96
C ILE A 123 3.53 14.66 -8.61
N GLN A 124 2.66 15.63 -8.85
CA GLN A 124 3.03 16.98 -9.30
C GLN A 124 2.97 17.94 -8.11
N PRO A 125 3.75 19.04 -8.11
CA PRO A 125 3.61 20.07 -7.09
C PRO A 125 2.16 20.56 -7.00
N PRO A 126 1.64 20.83 -5.78
CA PRO A 126 0.34 21.48 -5.63
C PRO A 126 0.35 22.81 -6.38
N LYS A 127 -0.77 23.12 -7.05
CA LYS A 127 -0.99 24.41 -7.71
C LYS A 127 -1.32 25.50 -6.69
#